data_AF-A0A091QMP6-F1
#
_entry.id   AF-A0A091QMP6-F1
#
_cell.length_a   1.000
_cell.length_b   1.000
_cell.length_c   1.000
_cell.angle_alpha   90.00
_cell.angle_beta   90.00
_cell.angle_gamma   90.00
#
_symmetry.space_group_name_H-M   'P 1'
#
loop_
_entity.id
_entity.type
_entity.pdbx_description
1 polymer ?
#
loop_
_entity_poly.entity_id
_entity_poly.type
_entity_poly.pdbx_seq_one_letter_code
_entity_poly.pdbx_strand_id
1 'polypeptide(L)'
;RQYVRDAVVGSMGLKPTGRLCSVTKARGLRACRGKLRDTILDWEDSLPDRDLTLADEACRKADLSVTLGTSLQIKPSGNLPLITKKRGGKLVIVNLQATKHDRQADLRIHAYVDDVMTKLMKLLGLEVPEWTGPVVVEHAELAKPEQQFRLDVGGHGPRKEEPLPRHNGTAPLKQECPSPDTGPGRVKKMKVPP
;
A
#
# COMPACT_ATOMS: atom_id res chain seq x y z
N ARG A 1 -21.19 0.88 16.29
CA ARG A 1 -21.67 0.21 15.05
C ARG A 1 -21.24 1.07 13.88
N GLN A 2 -20.64 0.47 12.85
CA GLN A 2 -20.32 1.16 11.59
C GLN A 2 -21.42 0.85 10.57
N TYR A 3 -21.55 1.71 9.56
CA TYR A 3 -22.54 1.56 8.49
C TYR A 3 -21.81 1.68 7.16
N VAL A 4 -21.72 0.59 6.41
CA VAL A 4 -21.24 0.62 5.02
C VAL A 4 -22.40 1.11 4.14
N ARG A 5 -22.10 2.04 3.22
CA ARG A 5 -23.09 2.69 2.36
C ARG A 5 -22.75 2.39 0.90
N ASP A 6 -23.78 2.41 0.07
CA ASP A 6 -23.73 2.28 -1.39
C ASP A 6 -23.19 3.55 -2.09
N ALA A 7 -23.31 4.70 -1.44
CA ALA A 7 -22.77 5.97 -1.88
C ALA A 7 -21.84 6.61 -0.83
N VAL A 8 -21.00 7.54 -1.29
CA VAL A 8 -20.13 8.33 -0.41
C VAL A 8 -20.95 9.13 0.61
N VAL A 9 -20.44 9.23 1.84
CA VAL A 9 -21.16 9.83 2.97
C VAL A 9 -21.36 11.34 2.82
N GLY A 10 -20.47 12.02 2.10
CA GLY A 10 -20.55 13.44 1.76
C GLY A 10 -19.87 14.41 2.75
N SER A 11 -19.32 13.90 3.86
CA SER A 11 -18.53 14.68 4.84
C SER A 11 -17.13 14.07 5.04
N MET A 12 -16.20 14.87 5.56
CA MET A 12 -14.82 14.48 5.88
C MET A 12 -14.37 15.17 7.18
N GLY A 13 -13.44 14.54 7.91
CA GLY A 13 -12.90 15.06 9.17
C GLY A 13 -13.78 14.72 10.37
N LEU A 14 -14.30 13.49 10.40
CA LEU A 14 -15.15 12.97 11.49
C LEU A 14 -16.38 13.84 11.78
N LYS A 15 -16.93 14.49 10.74
CA LYS A 15 -18.04 15.43 10.86
C LYS A 15 -19.38 14.70 10.91
N PRO A 16 -20.41 15.28 11.56
CA PRO A 16 -21.76 14.72 11.55
C PRO A 16 -22.33 14.63 10.13
N THR A 17 -22.89 13.47 9.79
CA THR A 17 -23.44 13.16 8.46
C THR A 17 -24.91 13.57 8.28
N GLY A 18 -25.54 14.11 9.34
CA GLY A 18 -26.98 14.37 9.42
C GLY A 18 -27.85 13.13 9.69
N ARG A 19 -27.30 11.92 9.58
CA ARG A 19 -28.02 10.65 9.82
C ARG A 19 -27.90 10.21 11.29
N LEU A 20 -28.85 9.38 11.73
CA LEU A 20 -28.89 8.85 13.10
C LEU A 20 -28.70 7.33 13.13
N CYS A 21 -28.16 6.83 14.24
CA CYS A 21 -28.00 5.41 14.51
C CYS A 21 -29.36 4.74 14.71
N SER A 22 -29.63 3.69 13.92
CA SER A 22 -30.88 2.91 13.95
C SER A 22 -30.85 1.72 14.92
N VAL A 23 -29.69 1.41 15.50
CA VAL A 23 -29.55 0.26 16.43
C VAL A 23 -30.39 0.44 17.68
N THR A 24 -31.20 -0.56 18.00
CA THR A 24 -31.94 -0.65 19.26
C THR A 24 -30.98 -1.00 20.40
N LYS A 25 -31.08 -0.29 21.53
CA LYS A 25 -30.23 -0.57 22.71
C LYS A 25 -30.54 -1.98 23.24
N ALA A 26 -29.54 -2.65 23.82
CA ALA A 26 -29.61 -4.05 24.26
C ALA A 26 -30.79 -4.39 25.19
N ARG A 27 -31.32 -3.42 25.96
CA ARG A 27 -32.51 -3.61 26.81
C ARG A 27 -33.86 -3.38 26.11
N GLY A 28 -33.89 -3.27 24.78
CA GLY A 28 -35.10 -3.14 23.95
C GLY A 28 -35.89 -1.83 24.09
N LEU A 29 -35.61 -1.01 25.11
CA LEU A 29 -36.49 0.09 25.51
C LEU A 29 -36.42 1.33 24.61
N ARG A 30 -35.28 1.61 23.95
CA ARG A 30 -35.12 2.79 23.06
C ARG A 30 -34.08 2.58 21.96
N ALA A 31 -34.30 3.21 20.80
CA ALA A 31 -33.29 3.35 19.76
C ALA A 31 -32.07 4.17 20.24
N CYS A 32 -30.89 3.88 19.69
CA CYS A 32 -29.64 4.59 20.01
C CYS A 32 -29.75 6.08 19.68
N ARG A 33 -30.20 6.43 18.46
CA ARG A 33 -30.33 7.80 17.94
C ARG A 33 -29.05 8.65 18.01
N GLY A 34 -27.88 8.03 18.18
CA GLY A 34 -26.60 8.74 18.11
C GLY A 34 -26.36 9.34 16.73
N LYS A 35 -25.76 10.54 16.67
CA LYS A 35 -25.39 11.20 15.41
C LYS A 35 -24.29 10.39 14.72
N LEU A 36 -24.53 9.96 13.48
CA LEU A 36 -23.51 9.28 12.70
C LEU A 36 -22.49 10.31 12.20
N ARG A 37 -21.21 9.96 12.28
CA ARG A 37 -20.08 10.73 11.77
C ARG A 37 -19.40 9.96 10.63
N ASP A 38 -18.74 10.66 9.72
CA ASP A 38 -17.84 10.00 8.77
C ASP A 38 -16.60 9.44 9.48
N THR A 39 -15.83 8.64 8.74
CA THR A 39 -14.61 7.97 9.23
C THR A 39 -13.37 8.46 8.50
N ILE A 40 -13.45 9.60 7.80
CA ILE A 40 -12.32 10.19 7.09
C ILE A 40 -11.57 11.07 8.09
N LEU A 41 -10.30 10.73 8.31
CA LEU A 41 -9.43 11.43 9.25
C LEU A 41 -8.94 12.74 8.63
N ASP A 42 -8.94 13.80 9.44
CA ASP A 42 -8.19 15.03 9.15
C ASP A 42 -6.73 14.89 9.64
N TRP A 43 -5.89 15.87 9.35
CA TRP A 43 -4.45 15.84 9.67
C TRP A 43 -4.13 15.70 11.16
N GLU A 44 -5.01 16.20 12.02
CA GLU A 44 -4.85 16.21 13.47
C GLU A 44 -5.51 14.99 14.14
N ASP A 45 -6.29 14.21 13.38
CA ASP A 45 -7.03 13.08 13.93
C ASP A 45 -6.12 11.87 14.15
N SER A 46 -6.29 11.23 15.31
CA SER A 46 -5.67 9.94 15.59
C SER A 46 -6.30 8.82 14.75
N LEU A 47 -5.49 7.84 14.35
CA LEU A 47 -5.99 6.61 13.76
C LEU A 47 -6.94 5.87 14.71
N PRO A 48 -7.92 5.13 14.20
CA PRO A 48 -8.79 4.30 15.03
C PRO A 48 -8.00 3.21 15.75
N ASP A 49 -8.07 3.19 17.08
CA ASP A 49 -7.27 2.32 17.93
C ASP A 49 -7.43 0.84 17.58
N ARG A 50 -8.66 0.36 17.38
CA ARG A 50 -8.93 -1.04 17.07
C ARG A 50 -8.21 -1.51 15.81
N ASP A 51 -8.35 -0.76 14.72
CA ASP A 51 -7.76 -1.10 13.42
C ASP A 51 -6.23 -1.00 13.48
N LEU A 52 -5.69 0.02 14.17
CA LEU A 52 -4.26 0.17 14.37
C LEU A 52 -3.66 -0.98 15.20
N THR A 53 -4.32 -1.38 16.30
CA THR A 53 -3.89 -2.51 17.13
C THR A 53 -3.90 -3.81 16.35
N LEU A 54 -4.97 -4.10 15.59
CA LEU A 54 -5.05 -5.30 14.76
C LEU A 54 -3.95 -5.33 13.68
N ALA A 55 -3.67 -4.18 13.06
CA ALA A 55 -2.62 -4.07 12.05
C ALA A 55 -1.22 -4.26 12.66
N ASP A 56 -0.94 -3.64 13.82
CA ASP A 56 0.32 -3.82 14.56
C ASP A 56 0.51 -5.29 14.96
N GLU A 57 -0.52 -5.95 15.51
CA GLU A 57 -0.47 -7.38 15.86
C GLU A 57 -0.22 -8.28 14.65
N ALA A 58 -0.86 -8.01 13.51
CA ALA A 58 -0.66 -8.78 12.28
C ALA A 58 0.79 -8.63 11.79
N CYS A 59 1.31 -7.39 11.72
CA CYS A 59 2.70 -7.14 11.33
C CYS A 59 3.71 -7.77 12.31
N ARG A 60 3.37 -7.86 13.60
CA ARG A 60 4.20 -8.52 14.62
C ARG A 60 4.31 -10.03 14.45
N LYS A 61 3.28 -10.67 13.89
CA LYS A 61 3.20 -12.12 13.68
C LYS A 61 3.67 -12.54 12.28
N ALA A 62 3.62 -11.63 11.32
CA ALA A 62 4.05 -11.87 9.95
C ALA A 62 5.56 -12.17 9.86
N ASP A 63 5.91 -13.11 8.99
CA ASP A 63 7.26 -13.40 8.52
C ASP A 63 7.57 -12.69 7.18
N LEU A 64 6.53 -12.19 6.50
CA LEU A 64 6.62 -11.41 5.27
C LEU A 64 5.60 -10.26 5.30
N SER A 65 6.06 -9.04 4.99
CA SER A 65 5.20 -7.88 4.74
C SER A 65 5.42 -7.38 3.32
N VAL A 66 4.33 -7.21 2.57
CA VAL A 66 4.36 -6.72 1.19
C VAL A 66 3.58 -5.41 1.13
N THR A 67 4.22 -4.34 0.66
CA THR A 67 3.58 -3.03 0.47
C THR A 67 3.33 -2.78 -1.01
N LEU A 68 2.10 -2.41 -1.36
CA LEU A 68 1.70 -2.17 -2.74
C LEU A 68 1.23 -0.71 -2.88
N GLY A 69 1.84 0.06 -3.78
CA GLY A 69 1.33 1.38 -4.19
C GLY A 69 1.31 2.45 -3.09
N THR A 70 2.24 2.40 -2.14
CA THR A 70 2.34 3.38 -1.04
C THR A 70 3.76 3.93 -0.91
N SER A 71 3.90 5.23 -0.69
CA SER A 71 5.19 5.90 -0.45
C SER A 71 5.72 5.69 0.98
N LEU A 72 4.89 5.13 1.88
CA LEU A 72 5.17 4.87 3.30
C LEU A 72 5.54 6.12 4.12
N GLN A 73 5.14 7.32 3.69
CA GLN A 73 5.55 8.56 4.35
C GLN A 73 4.76 8.88 5.63
N ILE A 74 3.47 8.55 5.65
CA ILE A 74 2.52 8.88 6.73
C ILE A 74 2.76 7.97 7.93
N LYS A 75 2.84 8.57 9.12
CA LYS A 75 3.00 7.83 10.38
C LYS A 75 1.67 7.80 11.13
N PRO A 76 1.37 6.71 11.87
CA PRO A 76 2.19 5.49 12.03
C PRO A 76 2.06 4.46 10.90
N SER A 77 1.10 4.60 9.97
CA SER A 77 0.75 3.57 8.98
C SER A 77 1.94 3.08 8.13
N GLY A 78 2.78 3.98 7.64
CA GLY A 78 3.96 3.65 6.84
C GLY A 78 5.05 2.89 7.61
N ASN A 79 5.06 2.96 8.94
CA ASN A 79 6.02 2.22 9.77
C ASN A 79 5.58 0.79 10.07
N LEU A 80 4.30 0.42 9.85
CA LEU A 80 3.78 -0.91 10.19
C LEU A 80 4.59 -2.06 9.53
N PRO A 81 4.94 -2.00 8.22
CA PRO A 81 5.74 -3.05 7.58
C PRO A 81 7.13 -3.23 8.18
N LEU A 82 7.70 -2.18 8.81
CA LEU A 82 8.99 -2.27 9.49
C LEU A 82 8.93 -3.12 10.75
N ILE A 83 7.75 -3.29 11.36
CA ILE A 83 7.57 -4.14 12.55
C ILE A 83 7.90 -5.58 12.20
N THR A 84 7.42 -6.07 11.06
CA THR A 84 7.74 -7.40 10.51
C THR A 84 9.25 -7.55 10.32
N LYS A 85 9.88 -6.56 9.68
CA LYS A 85 11.34 -6.56 9.43
C LYS A 85 12.15 -6.62 10.73
N LYS A 86 11.77 -5.84 11.74
CA LYS A 86 12.44 -5.81 13.06
C LYS A 86 12.35 -7.14 13.82
N ARG A 87 11.37 -7.98 13.50
CA ARG A 87 11.19 -9.30 14.10
C ARG A 87 11.85 -10.43 13.31
N GLY A 88 12.66 -10.08 12.31
CA GLY A 88 13.36 -11.06 11.47
C GLY A 88 12.60 -11.47 10.21
N GLY A 89 11.38 -10.97 10.03
CA GLY A 89 10.63 -11.14 8.79
C GLY A 89 11.22 -10.37 7.60
N LYS A 90 10.65 -10.59 6.43
CA LYS A 90 11.03 -9.97 5.16
C LYS A 90 10.10 -8.83 4.80
N LEU A 91 10.64 -7.81 4.15
CA LEU A 91 9.89 -6.67 3.63
C LEU A 91 10.05 -6.56 2.11
N VAL A 92 8.94 -6.60 1.38
CA VAL A 92 8.87 -6.39 -0.06
C VAL A 92 8.12 -5.11 -0.34
N ILE A 93 8.69 -4.25 -1.18
CA ILE A 93 8.08 -2.97 -1.57
C ILE A 93 7.85 -2.96 -3.09
N VAL A 94 6.59 -2.78 -3.49
CA VAL A 94 6.18 -2.61 -4.89
C VAL A 94 5.60 -1.22 -5.06
N ASN A 95 6.35 -0.33 -5.73
CA ASN A 95 5.92 1.04 -5.99
C ASN A 95 6.68 1.64 -7.17
N LEU A 96 6.05 2.52 -7.96
CA LEU A 96 6.72 3.20 -9.07
C LEU A 96 7.77 4.22 -8.60
N GLN A 97 7.48 4.90 -7.50
CA GLN A 97 8.35 5.93 -6.91
C GLN A 97 9.14 5.38 -5.73
N ALA A 98 10.25 6.06 -5.40
CA ALA A 98 11.00 5.78 -4.18
C ALA A 98 10.10 5.92 -2.93
N THR A 99 10.30 5.03 -1.96
CA THR A 99 9.54 5.04 -0.69
C THR A 99 10.43 5.45 0.48
N LYS A 100 9.81 5.87 1.58
CA LYS A 100 10.53 6.24 2.81
C LYS A 100 11.40 5.10 3.37
N HIS A 101 11.06 3.85 3.06
CA HIS A 101 11.65 2.67 3.69
C HIS A 101 12.36 1.73 2.70
N ASP A 102 12.77 2.26 1.54
CA ASP A 102 13.46 1.48 0.50
C ASP A 102 14.73 0.78 0.99
N ARG A 103 15.46 1.40 1.94
CA ARG A 103 16.71 0.83 2.48
C ARG A 103 16.48 -0.38 3.38
N GLN A 104 15.27 -0.52 3.92
CA GLN A 104 14.90 -1.62 4.83
C GLN A 104 14.29 -2.81 4.08
N ALA A 105 13.92 -2.64 2.81
CA ALA A 105 13.32 -3.69 2.00
C ALA A 105 14.34 -4.77 1.61
N ASP A 106 13.92 -6.03 1.70
CA ASP A 106 14.65 -7.18 1.16
C ASP A 106 14.50 -7.28 -0.35
N LEU A 107 13.37 -6.82 -0.89
CA LEU A 107 13.10 -6.76 -2.33
C LEU A 107 12.35 -5.48 -2.68
N ARG A 108 12.79 -4.79 -3.73
CA ARG A 108 12.14 -3.61 -4.29
C ARG A 108 11.78 -3.85 -5.74
N ILE A 109 10.53 -3.61 -6.09
CA ILE A 109 10.00 -3.78 -7.44
C ILE A 109 9.43 -2.43 -7.90
N HIS A 110 10.09 -1.81 -8.88
CA HIS A 110 9.66 -0.55 -9.47
C HIS A 110 8.84 -0.81 -10.74
N ALA A 111 7.55 -1.12 -10.57
CA ALA A 111 6.64 -1.45 -11.66
C ALA A 111 5.18 -1.13 -11.28
N TYR A 112 4.29 -1.20 -12.27
CA TYR A 112 2.85 -1.16 -12.03
C TYR A 112 2.43 -2.36 -11.18
N VAL A 113 1.62 -2.10 -10.14
CA VAL A 113 1.18 -3.14 -9.19
C VAL A 113 0.37 -4.22 -9.92
N ASP A 114 -0.47 -3.83 -10.88
CA ASP A 114 -1.30 -4.76 -11.65
C ASP A 114 -0.45 -5.77 -12.43
N ASP A 115 0.63 -5.33 -13.07
CA ASP A 115 1.56 -6.23 -13.79
C ASP A 115 2.25 -7.21 -12.85
N VAL A 116 2.68 -6.71 -11.69
CA VAL A 116 3.36 -7.52 -10.66
C VAL A 116 2.40 -8.57 -10.10
N MET A 117 1.19 -8.16 -9.72
CA MET A 117 0.19 -9.06 -9.16
C MET A 117 -0.31 -10.05 -10.20
N THR A 118 -0.51 -9.65 -11.46
CA THR A 118 -0.90 -10.57 -12.54
C THR A 118 0.16 -11.66 -12.77
N LYS A 119 1.45 -11.29 -12.79
CA LYS A 119 2.54 -12.26 -12.93
C LYS A 119 2.65 -13.15 -11.68
N LEU A 120 2.50 -12.58 -10.49
CA LEU A 120 2.53 -13.33 -9.23
C LEU A 120 1.40 -14.37 -9.20
N MET A 121 0.17 -13.98 -9.52
CA MET A 121 -0.98 -14.88 -9.56
C MET A 121 -0.77 -16.04 -10.53
N LYS A 122 -0.22 -15.76 -11.73
CA LYS A 122 0.18 -16.81 -12.69
C LYS A 122 1.22 -17.79 -12.11
N LEU A 123 2.23 -17.29 -11.40
CA LEU A 123 3.25 -18.13 -10.74
C LEU A 123 2.68 -18.95 -9.58
N LEU A 124 1.67 -18.41 -8.88
CA LEU A 124 0.95 -19.11 -7.82
C LEU A 124 -0.09 -20.10 -8.36
N GLY A 125 -0.31 -20.16 -9.68
CA GLY A 125 -1.37 -20.97 -10.29
C GLY A 125 -2.78 -20.51 -9.91
N LEU A 126 -2.95 -19.22 -9.63
CA LEU A 126 -4.22 -18.61 -9.23
C LEU A 126 -4.80 -17.71 -10.29
N GLU A 127 -6.11 -17.81 -10.46
CA GLU A 127 -6.89 -16.90 -11.28
C GLU A 127 -7.38 -15.71 -10.44
N VAL A 128 -7.37 -14.51 -11.05
CA VAL A 128 -7.96 -13.32 -10.44
C VAL A 128 -9.47 -13.41 -10.66
N PRO A 129 -10.30 -13.42 -9.60
CA PRO A 129 -11.74 -13.58 -9.75
C PRO A 129 -12.39 -12.39 -10.44
N GLU A 130 -13.49 -12.63 -11.16
CA GLU A 130 -14.32 -11.58 -11.76
C GLU A 130 -15.09 -10.80 -10.68
N TRP A 131 -15.16 -9.49 -10.84
CA TRP A 131 -15.90 -8.63 -9.93
C TRP A 131 -17.39 -8.57 -10.28
N THR A 132 -18.26 -9.03 -9.38
CA THR A 132 -19.72 -9.12 -9.59
C THR A 132 -20.51 -7.91 -9.07
N GLY A 133 -19.83 -6.86 -8.61
CA GLY A 133 -20.44 -5.65 -8.07
C GLY A 133 -20.16 -5.40 -6.58
N PRO A 134 -20.73 -4.34 -5.99
CA PRO A 134 -20.47 -3.98 -4.59
C PRO A 134 -21.11 -4.98 -3.63
N VAL A 135 -20.28 -5.68 -2.85
CA VAL A 135 -20.70 -6.63 -1.81
C VAL A 135 -19.94 -6.34 -0.52
N VAL A 136 -20.60 -6.49 0.63
CA VAL A 136 -19.97 -6.34 1.96
C VAL A 136 -19.85 -7.70 2.62
N VAL A 137 -18.62 -8.08 2.95
CA VAL A 137 -18.30 -9.31 3.68
C VAL A 137 -17.78 -8.91 5.07
N GLU A 138 -18.54 -9.17 6.12
CA GLU A 138 -18.14 -8.80 7.50
C GLU A 138 -17.13 -9.80 8.11
N HIS A 139 -17.13 -11.05 7.65
CA HIS A 139 -16.29 -12.13 8.17
C HIS A 139 -15.69 -12.97 7.04
N ALA A 140 -14.42 -13.32 7.19
CA ALA A 140 -13.75 -14.23 6.27
C ALA A 140 -14.29 -15.67 6.45
N GLU A 141 -14.51 -16.36 5.33
CA GLU A 141 -14.73 -17.80 5.34
C GLU A 141 -13.41 -18.54 5.59
N LEU A 142 -13.47 -19.67 6.29
CA LEU A 142 -12.32 -20.53 6.48
C LEU A 142 -11.90 -21.12 5.14
N ALA A 143 -10.63 -20.95 4.77
CA ALA A 143 -10.06 -21.60 3.61
C ALA A 143 -10.24 -23.12 3.75
N LYS A 144 -10.77 -23.76 2.71
CA LYS A 144 -10.94 -25.20 2.73
C LYS A 144 -9.57 -25.89 2.59
N PRO A 145 -9.33 -27.04 3.23
CA PRO A 145 -8.03 -27.72 3.19
C PRO A 145 -7.53 -28.03 1.78
N GLU A 146 -8.44 -28.29 0.84
CA GLU A 146 -8.13 -28.53 -0.57
C GLU A 146 -7.61 -27.29 -1.32
N GLN A 147 -7.73 -26.10 -0.74
CA GLN A 147 -7.19 -24.84 -1.26
C GLN A 147 -5.85 -24.46 -0.59
N GLN A 148 -5.34 -25.30 0.30
CA GLN A 148 -4.05 -25.09 0.95
C GLN A 148 -2.93 -25.28 -0.10
N PHE A 149 -2.41 -24.16 -0.59
CA PHE A 149 -1.39 -24.12 -1.62
C PHE A 149 -0.17 -24.99 -1.28
N ARG A 150 0.21 -25.85 -2.22
CA ARG A 150 1.58 -26.38 -2.32
C ARG A 150 2.32 -25.55 -3.35
N LEU A 151 3.19 -24.67 -2.88
CA LEU A 151 4.25 -24.14 -3.72
C LEU A 151 5.24 -25.28 -3.96
N ASP A 152 5.29 -25.80 -5.19
CA ASP A 152 6.43 -26.60 -5.62
C ASP A 152 7.64 -25.66 -5.72
N VAL A 153 8.31 -25.43 -4.59
CA VAL A 153 9.63 -24.79 -4.55
C VAL A 153 10.68 -25.81 -5.03
N GLY A 154 10.50 -26.32 -6.24
CA GLY A 154 11.37 -27.28 -6.89
C GLY A 154 11.82 -26.71 -8.23
N GLY A 155 13.01 -26.11 -8.27
CA GLY A 155 13.64 -25.84 -9.57
C GLY A 155 14.52 -24.60 -9.74
N HIS A 156 15.17 -24.06 -8.72
CA HIS A 156 16.39 -23.27 -8.95
C HIS A 156 17.50 -23.77 -8.02
N GLY A 157 18.26 -24.76 -8.51
CA GLY A 157 19.62 -24.99 -8.04
C GLY A 157 20.46 -23.71 -8.20
N PRO A 158 21.65 -23.64 -7.58
CA PRO A 158 22.51 -22.47 -7.69
C PRO A 158 22.73 -22.17 -9.17
N ARG A 159 22.19 -21.04 -9.65
CA ARG A 159 22.57 -20.53 -10.96
C ARG A 159 24.07 -20.30 -10.89
N LYS A 160 24.83 -21.04 -11.70
CA LYS A 160 26.23 -20.75 -11.94
C LYS A 160 26.31 -19.27 -12.32
N GLU A 161 27.03 -18.49 -11.53
CA GLU A 161 27.49 -17.18 -11.98
C GLU A 161 28.34 -17.43 -13.23
N GLU A 162 27.85 -17.03 -14.40
CA GLU A 162 28.73 -16.82 -15.53
C GLU A 162 29.63 -15.62 -15.20
N PRO A 163 30.97 -15.76 -15.27
CA PRO A 163 31.84 -14.63 -15.04
C PRO A 163 31.60 -13.58 -16.13
N LEU A 164 31.19 -12.39 -15.71
CA LEU A 164 31.21 -11.20 -16.56
C LEU A 164 32.61 -11.04 -17.18
N PRO A 165 32.71 -10.77 -18.50
CA PRO A 165 33.99 -10.59 -19.17
C PRO A 165 34.74 -9.39 -18.56
N ARG A 166 35.94 -9.67 -18.03
CA ARG A 166 36.89 -8.68 -17.54
C ARG A 166 37.40 -7.85 -18.72
N HIS A 167 36.82 -6.67 -18.93
CA HIS A 167 37.49 -5.64 -19.72
C HIS A 167 38.47 -4.88 -18.81
N ASN A 168 39.72 -5.31 -18.84
CA ASN A 168 40.85 -4.47 -18.44
C ASN A 168 41.09 -3.44 -19.56
N GLY A 169 40.78 -2.18 -19.29
CA GLY A 169 41.11 -1.05 -20.14
C GLY A 169 41.27 0.20 -19.28
N THR A 170 42.51 0.62 -19.11
CA THR A 170 42.98 1.66 -18.21
C THR A 170 42.71 3.07 -18.76
N ALA A 171 42.41 4.00 -17.84
CA ALA A 171 42.68 5.45 -17.88
C ALA A 171 41.61 6.41 -18.50
N PRO A 172 41.58 7.69 -18.08
CA PRO A 172 40.42 8.28 -17.38
C PRO A 172 39.87 9.54 -18.08
N LEU A 173 38.65 10.01 -17.75
CA LEU A 173 38.25 11.41 -17.98
C LEU A 173 36.99 11.84 -17.16
N LYS A 174 37.28 12.68 -16.16
CA LYS A 174 36.60 13.89 -15.64
C LYS A 174 35.10 13.87 -15.26
N GLN A 175 34.91 14.04 -13.95
CA GLN A 175 33.79 14.69 -13.26
C GLN A 175 33.47 16.08 -13.85
N GLU A 176 32.19 16.40 -13.97
CA GLU A 176 31.65 17.73 -13.61
C GLU A 176 30.12 17.69 -13.48
N CYS A 177 29.62 18.08 -12.31
CA CYS A 177 28.22 18.36 -12.01
C CYS A 177 27.91 19.83 -12.35
N PRO A 178 26.68 20.21 -12.72
CA PRO A 178 26.26 21.61 -12.60
C PRO A 178 25.22 21.80 -11.49
N SER A 179 25.43 22.86 -10.70
CA SER A 179 24.40 23.57 -9.93
C SER A 179 24.71 25.08 -10.02
N PRO A 180 23.78 25.96 -9.59
CA PRO A 180 23.11 26.98 -10.41
C PRO A 180 23.77 28.37 -10.32
N ASP A 181 23.45 29.33 -11.21
CA ASP A 181 22.88 30.65 -10.81
C ASP A 181 22.55 31.62 -11.99
N THR A 182 21.55 32.48 -11.71
CA THR A 182 21.30 33.90 -12.13
C THR A 182 21.23 34.39 -13.60
N GLY A 183 19.98 34.58 -14.09
CA GLY A 183 19.33 35.79 -14.69
C GLY A 183 19.94 36.64 -15.84
N PRO A 184 19.22 37.66 -16.37
CA PRO A 184 17.90 37.60 -17.02
C PRO A 184 17.94 38.11 -18.49
N GLY A 185 17.00 37.68 -19.35
CA GLY A 185 16.97 38.15 -20.75
C GLY A 185 15.67 37.94 -21.53
N ARG A 186 14.82 38.98 -21.50
CA ARG A 186 13.90 39.47 -22.55
C ARG A 186 12.73 38.58 -23.03
N VAL A 187 11.54 38.95 -22.55
CA VAL A 187 10.21 38.55 -23.03
C VAL A 187 9.99 38.95 -24.50
N LYS A 188 9.55 38.02 -25.36
CA LYS A 188 8.90 38.32 -26.64
C LYS A 188 7.44 37.90 -26.59
N LYS A 189 6.54 38.88 -26.70
CA LYS A 189 5.08 38.69 -26.87
C LYS A 189 4.81 38.08 -28.24
N MET A 190 3.98 37.03 -28.29
CA MET A 190 3.43 36.46 -29.52
C MET A 190 2.04 37.06 -29.77
N LYS A 191 1.84 37.59 -30.98
CA LYS A 191 0.62 38.21 -31.49
C LYS A 191 -0.09 37.16 -32.36
N VAL A 192 -1.36 36.89 -32.08
CA VAL A 192 -2.22 35.99 -32.87
C VAL A 192 -3.03 36.83 -33.87
N PRO A 193 -3.08 36.49 -35.17
CA PRO A 193 -3.98 37.13 -36.13
C PRO A 193 -4.99 36.14 -36.74
N PRO A 194 -5.94 36.67 -37.56
CA PRO A 194 -7.09 37.47 -37.19
C PRO A 194 -8.31 36.64 -36.77
#